data_AF-A0A238ZUV8-F1
#
_entry.id   AF-A0A238ZUV8-F1
#
_cell.length_a   1.000
_cell.length_b   1.000
_cell.length_c   1.000
_cell.angle_alpha   90.00
_cell.angle_beta   90.00
_cell.angle_gamma   90.00
#
_symmetry.space_group_name_H-M   'P 1'
#
loop_
_entity.id
_entity.type
_entity.pdbx_description
1 polymer ?
#
loop_
_entity_poly.entity_id
_entity_poly.type
_entity_poly.pdbx_seq_one_letter_code
_entity_poly.pdbx_strand_id
1 'polypeptide(L)'
;MRRYYSLLLGGVLLTSLTACPLISPIERIPIPVYKPLLMARPQLEQAVAVLPPRDMHNTGKIFLRDPYILINERYQGVHIINNQDPSHPRPVAFLRIPGNVDVAMKGNLLYADSGPDLLTFDLSNVQEARLLHRVREAVPELPMPETGDVPTEYQPQNRPADAVVVGWQKL
;
A
#
# COMPACT_ATOMS: atom_id res chain seq x y z
N MET A 1 61.85 39.31 25.22
CA MET A 1 61.19 37.98 25.30
C MET A 1 59.68 38.04 25.59
N ARG A 2 59.20 38.86 26.54
CA ARG A 2 57.78 38.92 26.95
C ARG A 2 56.75 39.40 25.90
N ARG A 3 57.16 40.20 24.89
CA ARG A 3 56.28 40.72 23.81
C ARG A 3 55.94 39.70 22.70
N TYR A 4 56.79 38.69 22.49
CA TYR A 4 56.55 37.66 21.46
C TYR A 4 55.53 36.62 21.91
N TYR A 5 55.45 36.34 23.21
CA TYR A 5 54.43 35.43 23.76
C TYR A 5 53.01 35.98 23.62
N SER A 6 52.80 37.30 23.71
CA SER A 6 51.49 37.92 23.50
C SER A 6 51.01 37.81 22.04
N LEU A 7 51.94 37.90 21.09
CA LEU A 7 51.67 37.72 19.65
C LEU A 7 51.42 36.24 19.30
N LEU A 8 52.15 35.31 19.94
CA LEU A 8 51.94 33.87 19.79
C LEU A 8 50.61 33.40 20.42
N LEU A 9 50.20 33.95 21.57
CA LEU A 9 48.92 33.62 22.19
C LEU A 9 47.73 34.15 21.39
N GLY A 10 47.86 35.32 20.76
CA GLY A 10 46.85 35.89 19.87
C GLY A 10 46.68 35.10 18.56
N GLY A 11 47.79 34.62 17.99
CA GLY A 11 47.76 33.81 16.76
C GLY A 11 47.05 32.46 16.92
N VAL A 12 47.23 31.80 18.06
CA VAL A 12 46.58 30.50 18.35
C VAL A 12 45.06 30.64 18.54
N LEU A 13 44.58 31.77 19.08
CA LEU A 13 43.16 32.04 19.29
C LEU A 13 42.40 32.34 17.97
N LEU A 14 43.10 32.85 16.94
CA LEU A 14 42.54 33.09 15.60
C LEU A 14 42.43 31.82 14.76
N THR A 15 43.25 30.80 15.04
CA THR A 15 43.18 29.49 14.36
C THR A 15 42.12 28.54 14.93
N SER A 16 41.57 28.82 16.11
CA SER A 16 40.51 27.99 16.72
C SER A 16 39.08 28.34 16.27
N LEU A 17 38.90 29.29 15.34
CA LEU A 17 37.59 29.72 14.84
C LEU A 17 37.21 29.14 13.47
N THR A 18 38.01 28.25 12.88
CA THR A 18 37.60 27.48 11.70
C THR A 18 36.74 26.28 12.12
N ALA A 19 35.59 26.56 12.75
CA ALA A 19 34.51 25.60 12.78
C ALA A 19 33.92 25.55 11.37
N CYS A 20 34.41 24.62 10.54
CA CYS A 20 33.64 24.19 9.37
C CYS A 20 32.28 23.73 9.90
N PRO A 21 31.15 24.33 9.48
CA PRO A 21 29.89 23.65 9.67
C PRO A 21 29.95 22.44 8.74
N LEU A 22 30.34 21.28 9.30
CA LEU A 22 29.98 19.98 8.76
C LEU A 22 28.47 19.80 8.93
N ILE A 23 27.70 20.72 8.37
CA ILE A 23 26.35 20.40 7.92
C ILE A 23 26.63 19.68 6.61
N SER A 24 26.75 18.36 6.68
CA SER A 24 26.52 17.52 5.51
C SER A 24 25.30 18.10 4.80
N PRO A 25 25.33 18.36 3.47
CA PRO A 25 24.14 18.81 2.77
C PRO A 25 23.02 17.88 3.23
N ILE A 26 21.93 18.44 3.79
CA ILE A 26 20.76 17.64 4.09
C ILE A 26 20.43 16.98 2.77
N GLU A 27 20.68 15.68 2.68
CA GLU A 27 20.37 14.91 1.49
C GLU A 27 18.86 15.07 1.33
N ARG A 28 18.45 15.90 0.37
CA ARG A 28 17.04 16.14 0.13
C ARG A 28 16.51 14.82 -0.40
N ILE A 29 15.87 14.04 0.47
CA ILE A 29 15.15 12.85 0.07
C ILE A 29 14.12 13.33 -0.95
N PRO A 30 14.22 12.91 -2.22
CA PRO A 30 13.28 13.37 -3.24
C PRO A 30 11.87 12.93 -2.83
N ILE A 31 10.93 13.88 -2.86
CA ILE A 31 9.53 13.60 -2.54
C ILE A 31 8.99 12.69 -3.66
N PRO A 32 8.41 11.53 -3.32
CA PRO A 32 7.87 10.63 -4.31
C PRO A 32 6.63 11.24 -4.96
N VAL A 33 6.46 11.04 -6.26
CA VAL A 33 5.28 11.49 -7.00
C VAL A 33 4.38 10.28 -7.25
N TYR A 34 3.08 10.45 -7.05
CA TYR A 34 2.11 9.39 -7.24
C TYR A 34 0.95 9.84 -8.12
N LYS A 35 0.38 8.88 -8.87
CA LYS A 35 -0.94 9.01 -9.47
C LYS A 35 -1.91 7.96 -8.92
N PRO A 36 -3.19 8.29 -8.74
CA PRO A 36 -4.19 7.32 -8.34
C PRO A 36 -4.55 6.40 -9.51
N LEU A 37 -4.85 5.16 -9.18
CA LEU A 37 -5.55 4.24 -10.06
C LEU A 37 -7.04 4.47 -9.82
N LEU A 38 -7.74 4.98 -10.83
CA LEU A 38 -9.15 5.35 -10.74
C LEU A 38 -10.03 4.30 -11.43
N MET A 39 -11.18 4.03 -10.85
CA MET A 39 -12.21 3.17 -11.45
C MET A 39 -13.58 3.84 -11.29
N ALA A 40 -14.40 3.85 -12.35
CA ALA A 40 -15.77 4.35 -12.25
C ALA A 40 -16.58 3.46 -11.29
N ARG A 41 -17.45 4.06 -10.48
CA ARG A 41 -18.24 3.32 -9.47
C ARG A 41 -18.92 2.07 -10.04
N PRO A 42 -19.70 2.12 -11.15
CA PRO A 42 -20.38 0.92 -11.66
C PRO A 42 -19.41 -0.18 -12.08
N GLN A 43 -18.25 0.20 -12.62
CA GLN A 43 -17.21 -0.74 -13.02
C GLN A 43 -16.60 -1.44 -11.80
N LEU A 44 -16.36 -0.72 -10.71
CA LEU A 44 -15.87 -1.30 -9.45
C LEU A 44 -16.83 -2.35 -8.87
N GLU A 45 -18.13 -2.13 -9.00
CA GLU A 45 -19.13 -3.08 -8.48
C GLU A 45 -19.23 -4.35 -9.32
N GLN A 46 -19.02 -4.23 -10.63
CA GLN A 46 -19.05 -5.36 -11.56
C GLN A 46 -17.71 -6.11 -11.65
N ALA A 47 -16.61 -5.50 -11.18
CA ALA A 47 -15.28 -6.07 -11.34
C ALA A 47 -14.95 -7.19 -10.34
N VAL A 48 -15.72 -7.36 -9.27
CA VAL A 48 -15.48 -8.43 -8.29
C VAL A 48 -15.80 -9.79 -8.91
N ALA A 49 -14.83 -10.71 -8.87
CA ALA A 49 -14.98 -12.02 -9.48
C ALA A 49 -14.03 -13.07 -8.89
N VAL A 50 -14.45 -14.34 -8.90
CA VAL A 50 -13.54 -15.48 -8.69
C VAL A 50 -12.93 -15.86 -10.02
N LEU A 51 -11.61 -15.94 -10.07
CA LEU A 51 -10.82 -16.26 -11.26
C LEU A 51 -9.96 -17.50 -10.99
N PRO A 52 -9.48 -18.17 -12.06
CA PRO A 52 -8.44 -19.20 -11.92
C PRO A 52 -7.20 -18.66 -11.19
N PRO A 53 -6.41 -19.56 -10.56
CA PRO A 53 -5.11 -19.19 -10.00
C PRO A 53 -4.23 -18.47 -11.02
N ARG A 54 -3.43 -17.53 -10.53
CA ARG A 54 -2.46 -16.78 -11.34
C ARG A 54 -1.20 -16.51 -10.52
N ASP A 55 -0.16 -16.06 -11.21
CA ASP A 55 1.11 -15.72 -10.56
C ASP A 55 0.96 -14.54 -9.59
N MET A 56 1.79 -14.57 -8.55
CA MET A 56 1.90 -13.54 -7.52
C MET A 56 2.98 -12.53 -7.90
N HIS A 57 2.72 -11.23 -7.74
CA HIS A 57 3.68 -10.19 -8.10
C HIS A 57 3.97 -9.21 -6.97
N ASN A 58 2.95 -8.52 -6.47
CA ASN A 58 3.04 -7.49 -5.44
C ASN A 58 2.18 -7.90 -4.24
N THR A 59 2.67 -8.92 -3.53
CA THR A 59 1.95 -9.51 -2.41
C THR A 59 2.03 -8.64 -1.16
N GLY A 60 0.97 -8.72 -0.36
CA GLY A 60 0.83 -8.00 0.90
C GLY A 60 0.70 -8.98 2.06
N LYS A 61 -0.33 -8.75 2.88
CA LYS A 61 -0.59 -9.54 4.09
C LYS A 61 -0.97 -10.98 3.75
N ILE A 62 -0.58 -11.88 4.65
CA ILE A 62 -0.90 -13.30 4.60
C ILE A 62 -1.84 -13.62 5.76
N PHE A 63 -2.92 -14.35 5.48
CA PHE A 63 -3.88 -14.83 6.45
C PHE A 63 -4.00 -16.34 6.38
N LEU A 64 -3.93 -16.99 7.54
CA LEU A 64 -4.12 -18.42 7.67
C LEU A 64 -5.54 -18.71 8.17
N ARG A 65 -6.26 -19.54 7.42
CA ARG A 65 -7.55 -20.08 7.82
C ARG A 65 -7.64 -21.53 7.39
N ASP A 66 -7.30 -22.44 8.29
CA ASP A 66 -7.18 -23.86 7.96
C ASP A 66 -8.37 -24.41 7.15
N PRO A 67 -8.12 -25.10 6.02
CA PRO A 67 -6.79 -25.48 5.48
C PRO A 67 -6.19 -24.45 4.50
N TYR A 68 -6.74 -23.24 4.38
CA TYR A 68 -6.36 -22.27 3.35
C TYR A 68 -5.37 -21.21 3.83
N ILE A 69 -4.48 -20.81 2.94
CA ILE A 69 -3.69 -19.58 3.03
C ILE A 69 -4.30 -18.57 2.07
N LEU A 70 -4.55 -17.36 2.55
CA LEU A 70 -4.99 -16.23 1.76
C LEU A 70 -3.85 -15.21 1.69
N ILE A 71 -3.46 -14.81 0.49
CA ILE A 71 -2.38 -13.83 0.27
C ILE A 71 -2.95 -12.66 -0.51
N ASN A 72 -2.92 -11.47 0.07
CA ASN A 72 -3.33 -10.26 -0.64
C ASN A 72 -2.36 -9.98 -1.80
N GLU A 73 -2.91 -9.62 -2.96
CA GLU A 73 -2.22 -9.01 -4.08
C GLU A 73 -2.64 -7.53 -4.11
N ARG A 74 -1.69 -6.64 -3.79
CA ARG A 74 -1.99 -5.24 -3.51
C ARG A 74 -2.81 -4.62 -4.66
N TYR A 75 -3.94 -4.04 -4.28
CA TYR A 75 -4.93 -3.38 -5.14
C TYR A 75 -5.72 -4.29 -6.10
N GLN A 76 -5.46 -5.59 -6.10
CA GLN A 76 -6.04 -6.50 -7.09
C GLN A 76 -6.95 -7.57 -6.49
N GLY A 77 -6.69 -8.01 -5.25
CA GLY A 77 -7.50 -9.01 -4.59
C GLY A 77 -6.70 -10.00 -3.75
N VAL A 78 -7.15 -11.26 -3.71
CA VAL A 78 -6.66 -12.27 -2.77
C VAL A 78 -6.40 -13.59 -3.49
N HIS A 79 -5.18 -14.09 -3.39
CA HIS A 79 -4.81 -15.45 -3.79
C HIS A 79 -5.28 -16.43 -2.70
N ILE A 80 -5.94 -17.52 -3.11
CA ILE A 80 -6.38 -18.58 -2.21
C ILE A 80 -5.59 -19.85 -2.53
N ILE A 81 -4.92 -20.38 -1.51
CA ILE A 81 -4.03 -21.54 -1.60
C ILE A 81 -4.54 -22.60 -0.63
N ASN A 82 -4.78 -23.82 -1.12
CA ASN A 82 -5.02 -24.97 -0.27
C ASN A 82 -3.69 -25.44 0.34
N ASN A 83 -3.62 -25.43 1.67
CA ASN A 83 -2.47 -25.80 2.48
C ASN A 83 -2.76 -27.04 3.36
N GLN A 84 -3.64 -27.94 2.91
CA GLN A 84 -3.93 -29.19 3.60
C GLN A 84 -2.70 -30.12 3.70
N ASP A 85 -1.83 -30.10 2.69
CA ASP A 85 -0.47 -30.61 2.76
C ASP A 85 0.51 -29.43 2.73
N PRO A 86 1.05 -29.00 3.88
CA PRO A 86 2.00 -27.89 3.94
C PRO A 86 3.30 -28.10 3.16
N SER A 87 3.65 -29.36 2.82
CA SER A 87 4.80 -29.65 1.98
C SER A 87 4.53 -29.43 0.48
N HIS A 88 3.25 -29.40 0.08
CA HIS A 88 2.81 -29.20 -1.30
C HIS A 88 1.57 -28.29 -1.37
N PRO A 89 1.70 -26.99 -1.03
CA PRO A 89 0.59 -26.04 -1.13
C PRO A 89 0.12 -25.89 -2.59
N ARG A 90 -1.21 -25.79 -2.79
CA ARG A 90 -1.82 -25.75 -4.13
C ARG A 90 -2.65 -24.47 -4.30
N PRO A 91 -2.30 -23.58 -5.24
CA PRO A 91 -3.17 -22.47 -5.62
C PRO A 91 -4.51 -22.99 -6.15
N VAL A 92 -5.63 -22.47 -5.65
CA VAL A 92 -6.98 -22.95 -6.02
C VAL A 92 -7.86 -21.89 -6.67
N ALA A 93 -7.69 -20.61 -6.32
CA ALA A 93 -8.44 -19.51 -6.92
C ALA A 93 -7.73 -18.17 -6.69
N PHE A 94 -8.12 -17.17 -7.48
CA PHE A 94 -7.84 -15.77 -7.22
C PHE A 94 -9.16 -15.00 -7.11
N LEU A 95 -9.45 -14.44 -5.93
CA LEU A 95 -10.61 -13.58 -5.71
C LEU A 95 -10.22 -12.15 -6.07
N ARG A 96 -10.62 -11.69 -7.26
CA ARG A 96 -10.36 -10.33 -7.74
C ARG A 96 -11.25 -9.33 -6.99
N ILE A 97 -10.60 -8.38 -6.32
CA ILE A 97 -11.23 -7.27 -5.59
C ILE A 97 -10.39 -6.02 -5.86
N PRO A 98 -10.80 -5.16 -6.81
CA PRO A 98 -10.06 -3.94 -7.09
C PRO A 98 -10.00 -3.02 -5.87
N GLY A 99 -8.83 -2.47 -5.58
CA GLY A 99 -8.63 -1.64 -4.39
C GLY A 99 -8.46 -2.41 -3.09
N ASN A 100 -8.29 -3.74 -3.15
CA ASN A 100 -8.05 -4.54 -1.95
C ASN A 100 -6.61 -4.37 -1.43
N VAL A 101 -6.48 -4.00 -0.15
CA VAL A 101 -5.21 -3.92 0.59
C VAL A 101 -5.23 -4.83 1.80
N ASP A 102 -6.38 -5.01 2.43
CA ASP A 102 -6.50 -5.76 3.67
C ASP A 102 -7.66 -6.76 3.62
N VAL A 103 -7.52 -7.80 4.43
CA VAL A 103 -8.60 -8.76 4.64
C VAL A 103 -8.68 -9.16 6.10
N ALA A 104 -9.83 -9.67 6.52
CA ALA A 104 -10.01 -10.30 7.81
C ALA A 104 -11.00 -11.47 7.67
N MET A 105 -10.90 -12.46 8.54
CA MET A 105 -11.74 -13.65 8.49
C MET A 105 -12.47 -13.88 9.82
N LYS A 106 -13.74 -14.28 9.74
CA LYS A 106 -14.51 -14.82 10.88
C LYS A 106 -15.27 -16.07 10.42
N GLY A 107 -14.82 -17.25 10.87
CA GLY A 107 -15.38 -18.52 10.38
C GLY A 107 -15.12 -18.68 8.89
N ASN A 108 -16.18 -18.75 8.08
CA ASN A 108 -16.09 -18.82 6.62
C ASN A 108 -16.31 -17.45 5.94
N LEU A 109 -16.53 -16.39 6.72
CA LEU A 109 -16.74 -15.05 6.18
C LEU A 109 -15.41 -14.33 6.00
N LEU A 110 -15.16 -13.86 4.78
CA LEU A 110 -14.06 -12.96 4.44
C LEU A 110 -14.58 -11.53 4.38
N TYR A 111 -13.93 -10.66 5.14
CA TYR A 111 -14.08 -9.22 5.04
C TYR A 111 -12.90 -8.67 4.25
N ALA A 112 -13.17 -7.84 3.25
CA ALA A 112 -12.14 -7.29 2.38
C ALA A 112 -12.51 -5.85 2.02
N ASP A 113 -11.51 -4.97 1.99
CA ASP A 113 -11.68 -3.64 1.43
C ASP A 113 -11.70 -3.70 -0.11
N SER A 114 -12.34 -2.71 -0.72
CA SER A 114 -12.44 -2.51 -2.17
C SER A 114 -12.42 -1.01 -2.45
N GLY A 115 -11.25 -0.39 -2.24
CA GLY A 115 -11.17 1.07 -2.12
C GLY A 115 -11.84 1.50 -0.80
N PRO A 116 -12.80 2.45 -0.82
CA PRO A 116 -13.52 2.89 0.38
C PRO A 116 -14.65 1.93 0.82
N ASP A 117 -14.95 0.90 0.02
CA ASP A 117 -16.02 -0.05 0.30
C ASP A 117 -15.53 -1.20 1.20
N LEU A 118 -16.42 -1.72 2.05
CA LEU A 118 -16.22 -2.98 2.77
C LEU A 118 -17.08 -4.09 2.14
N LEU A 119 -16.44 -5.18 1.74
CA LEU A 119 -17.10 -6.36 1.18
C LEU A 119 -17.12 -7.50 2.21
N THR A 120 -18.17 -8.30 2.16
CA THR A 120 -18.27 -9.56 2.90
C THR A 120 -18.55 -10.71 1.94
N PHE A 121 -17.69 -11.72 1.94
CA PHE A 121 -17.82 -12.92 1.13
C PHE A 121 -18.03 -14.16 2.01
N ASP A 122 -18.80 -15.11 1.51
CA ASP A 122 -18.86 -16.48 2.01
C ASP A 122 -17.84 -17.34 1.26
N LEU A 123 -16.86 -17.88 1.99
CA LEU A 123 -15.81 -18.76 1.49
C LEU A 123 -16.03 -20.23 1.87
N SER A 124 -17.27 -20.65 2.15
CA SER A 124 -17.58 -22.06 2.42
C SER A 124 -17.21 -22.97 1.23
N ASN A 125 -17.29 -22.46 0.00
CA ASN A 125 -16.64 -23.01 -1.19
C ASN A 125 -15.70 -21.95 -1.78
N VAL A 126 -14.39 -22.15 -1.65
CA VAL A 126 -13.40 -21.14 -2.06
C VAL A 126 -13.33 -20.92 -3.58
N GLN A 127 -13.72 -21.92 -4.38
CA GLN A 127 -13.76 -21.81 -5.84
C GLN A 127 -15.03 -21.09 -6.33
N GLU A 128 -16.01 -20.90 -5.44
CA GLU A 128 -17.29 -20.24 -5.71
C GLU A 128 -17.59 -19.20 -4.61
N ALA A 129 -16.56 -18.43 -4.22
CA ALA A 129 -16.70 -17.38 -3.22
C ALA A 129 -17.87 -16.45 -3.57
N ARG A 130 -18.83 -16.33 -2.66
CA ARG A 130 -20.06 -15.57 -2.90
C ARG A 130 -20.02 -14.24 -2.18
N LEU A 131 -20.12 -13.14 -2.93
CA LEU A 131 -20.33 -11.82 -2.35
C LEU A 131 -21.70 -11.78 -1.68
N LEU A 132 -21.73 -11.53 -0.37
CA LEU A 132 -22.96 -11.40 0.41
C LEU A 132 -23.41 -9.94 0.51
N HIS A 133 -22.46 -9.07 0.87
CA HIS A 133 -22.73 -7.67 1.16
C HIS A 133 -21.60 -6.77 0.68
N ARG A 134 -21.98 -5.55 0.27
CA ARG A 134 -21.09 -4.42 0.04
C ARG A 134 -21.64 -3.23 0.81
N VAL A 135 -20.82 -2.68 1.70
CA VAL A 135 -21.10 -1.41 2.37
C VAL A 135 -20.24 -0.36 1.70
N ARG A 136 -20.87 0.57 0.97
CA ARG A 136 -20.15 1.67 0.29
C ARG A 136 -19.62 2.66 1.31
N GLU A 137 -18.44 3.23 1.04
CA GLU A 137 -17.85 4.30 1.87
C GLU A 137 -17.79 3.92 3.36
N ALA A 138 -17.52 2.64 3.65
CA ALA A 138 -17.42 2.13 5.01
C ALA A 138 -16.16 2.64 5.72
N VAL A 139 -15.15 3.02 4.95
CA VAL A 139 -13.88 3.60 5.39
C VAL A 139 -13.53 4.80 4.50
N PRO A 140 -12.62 5.69 4.94
CA PRO A 140 -12.13 6.78 4.09
C PRO A 140 -11.55 6.29 2.75
N GLU A 141 -11.44 7.20 1.77
CA GLU A 141 -10.77 6.94 0.50
C GLU A 141 -9.38 6.32 0.73
N LEU A 142 -9.04 5.33 -0.11
CA LEU A 142 -7.79 4.60 -0.03
C LEU A 142 -6.58 5.55 -0.07
N PRO A 143 -5.80 5.66 1.02
CA PRO A 143 -4.73 6.64 1.10
C PRO A 143 -3.54 6.25 0.21
N MET A 144 -2.75 7.26 -0.14
CA MET A 144 -1.46 7.07 -0.78
C MET A 144 -0.51 6.26 0.14
N PRO A 145 0.36 5.38 -0.40
CA PRO A 145 1.23 4.52 0.40
C PRO A 145 2.18 5.27 1.34
N GLU A 146 2.69 6.42 0.90
CA GLU A 146 3.61 7.30 1.63
C GLU A 146 3.30 8.75 1.26
N THR A 147 3.64 9.71 2.12
CA THR A 147 3.46 11.13 1.80
C THR A 147 4.29 11.51 0.57
N GLY A 148 3.67 12.19 -0.38
CA GLY A 148 4.23 12.49 -1.69
C GLY A 148 3.43 13.57 -2.42
N ASP A 149 3.90 13.94 -3.61
CA ASP A 149 3.24 14.90 -4.47
C ASP A 149 2.26 14.19 -5.44
N VAL A 150 1.15 14.86 -5.74
CA VAL A 150 0.16 14.43 -6.71
C VAL A 150 0.04 15.50 -7.79
N PRO A 151 0.34 15.18 -9.07
CA PRO A 151 0.18 16.12 -10.18
C PRO A 151 -1.23 16.73 -10.22
N THR A 152 -1.34 17.98 -10.67
CA THR A 152 -2.58 18.76 -10.64
C THR A 152 -3.76 18.00 -11.26
N GLU A 153 -3.55 17.35 -12.41
CA GLU A 153 -4.54 16.55 -13.13
C GLU A 153 -5.12 15.38 -12.33
N TYR A 154 -4.43 14.94 -11.27
CA TYR A 154 -4.81 13.82 -10.42
C TYR A 154 -5.31 14.22 -9.02
N GLN A 155 -5.34 15.53 -8.73
CA GLN A 155 -5.89 16.05 -7.47
C GLN A 155 -7.41 15.80 -7.40
N PRO A 156 -7.99 15.57 -6.20
CA PRO A 156 -9.40 15.17 -6.05
C PRO A 156 -10.40 16.01 -6.85
N GLN A 157 -10.22 17.33 -6.90
CA GLN A 157 -11.11 18.26 -7.60
C GLN A 157 -11.06 18.14 -9.14
N ASN A 158 -10.03 17.51 -9.69
CA ASN A 158 -9.83 17.33 -11.13
C ASN A 158 -10.16 15.91 -11.62
N ARG A 159 -10.58 15.01 -10.72
CA ARG A 159 -10.97 13.64 -11.06
C ARG A 159 -12.42 13.59 -11.58
N PRO A 160 -12.79 12.56 -12.36
CA PRO A 160 -14.20 12.30 -12.66
C PRO A 160 -15.02 12.16 -11.38
N ALA A 161 -16.26 12.68 -11.37
CA ALA A 161 -17.10 12.73 -10.17
C ALA A 161 -17.48 11.35 -9.61
N ASP A 162 -17.48 10.31 -10.45
CA ASP A 162 -17.80 8.93 -10.10
C ASP A 162 -16.57 8.03 -9.93
N ALA A 163 -15.36 8.63 -9.95
CA ALA A 163 -14.11 7.91 -9.80
C ALA A 163 -13.89 7.48 -8.34
N VAL A 164 -13.46 6.23 -8.19
CA VAL A 164 -13.01 5.65 -6.93
C VAL A 164 -11.52 5.37 -7.03
N VAL A 165 -10.75 5.76 -6.01
CA VAL A 165 -9.35 5.37 -5.90
C VAL A 165 -9.28 3.89 -5.51
N VAL A 166 -8.76 3.07 -6.43
CA VAL A 166 -8.55 1.63 -6.25
C VAL A 166 -7.07 1.27 -6.13
N GLY A 167 -6.20 2.27 -6.02
CA GLY A 167 -4.78 2.07 -5.81
C GLY A 167 -3.97 3.30 -6.15
N TRP A 168 -2.66 3.18 -6.02
CA TRP A 168 -1.70 4.26 -6.30
C TRP A 168 -0.49 3.69 -7.04
N GLN A 169 -0.02 4.45 -8.02
CA GLN A 169 1.19 4.12 -8.78
C GLN A 169 2.22 5.23 -8.55
N LYS A 170 3.43 4.82 -8.11
CA LYS A 170 4.59 5.71 -8.03
C LYS A 170 5.05 6.05 -9.45
N LEU A 171 5.31 7.33 -9.71
CA LEU A 171 5.81 7.86 -10.99
C LEU A 171 7.33 7.90 -11.02
#